data_AF-A0A6I2L323-F1
#
_entry.id   AF-A0A6I2L323-F1
#
_cell.length_a   1.000
_cell.length_b   1.000
_cell.length_c   1.000
_cell.angle_alpha   90.00
_cell.angle_beta   90.00
_cell.angle_gamma   90.00
#
_symmetry.space_group_name_H-M   'P 1'
#
loop_
_entity.id
_entity.type
_entity.pdbx_description
1 polymer ?
#
loop_
_entity_poly.entity_id
_entity_poly.type
_entity_poly.pdbx_seq_one_letter_code
_entity_poly.pdbx_strand_id
1 'polypeptide(L)'
;MKLKGLLLAACGLAFALSARSATFANGADVSWVSQQESSGYSFYNSSGVKTDPFVLLKNLQINAIRLRVWVNPSGGWNDGADVLYKAKRAAAQGQRILIDFHYSDSWADPGQQTKPTAWASHTLTQLNTDVYNHTYGILNYLKTNGITVEWVQVGNEINSGMLWPEGKTTSFSNLAGLINNGYSAVKAVYPNASVILHLANGYDNAVFRWFFEGVKEAGAKWDVIGMSHYPPATDWANYNSKISTNMWDMVSRYSKPVMVTEVGMDWTQAATSKAMLTDLLTKTKALGSNGLGVFYWEPQAYPGWQGYTMGATDASGKFTVALDPF
;
A
#
# COMPACT_ATOMS: atom_id res chain seq x y z
N MET A 1 37.21 46.75 -44.85
CA MET A 1 35.82 46.22 -44.99
C MET A 1 35.89 44.69 -44.94
N LYS A 2 34.92 44.06 -44.26
CA LYS A 2 34.74 42.61 -44.00
C LYS A 2 35.28 42.07 -42.66
N LEU A 3 34.52 42.38 -41.61
CA LEU A 3 34.33 41.53 -40.44
C LEU A 3 33.76 40.16 -40.90
N LYS A 4 34.37 39.04 -40.48
CA LYS A 4 33.74 37.71 -40.53
C LYS A 4 33.35 37.35 -39.10
N GLY A 5 32.05 37.37 -38.82
CA GLY A 5 31.50 36.88 -37.56
C GLY A 5 31.50 35.36 -37.51
N LEU A 6 32.00 34.80 -36.41
CA LEU A 6 31.71 33.42 -36.01
C LEU A 6 30.43 33.44 -35.16
N LEU A 7 29.34 32.89 -35.67
CA LEU A 7 28.24 32.43 -34.83
C LEU A 7 28.62 31.06 -34.28
N LEU A 8 28.81 30.96 -32.96
CA LEU A 8 28.74 29.69 -32.25
C LEU A 8 27.25 29.30 -32.16
N ALA A 9 26.86 28.25 -32.89
CA ALA A 9 25.60 27.58 -32.66
C ALA A 9 25.75 26.66 -31.42
N ALA A 10 25.20 27.08 -30.29
CA ALA A 10 25.05 26.23 -29.12
C ALA A 10 23.88 25.26 -29.34
N CYS A 11 24.18 24.01 -29.69
CA CYS A 11 23.20 22.91 -29.66
C CYS A 11 22.95 22.50 -28.21
N GLY A 12 21.95 23.09 -27.57
CA GLY A 12 21.38 22.56 -26.33
C GLY A 12 20.49 21.35 -26.65
N LEU A 13 20.98 20.14 -26.39
CA LEU A 13 20.10 18.98 -26.27
C LEU A 13 19.30 19.12 -24.97
N ALA A 14 18.09 19.69 -25.09
CA ALA A 14 17.08 19.54 -24.06
C ALA A 14 16.63 18.07 -24.05
N PHE A 15 17.10 17.29 -23.09
CA PHE A 15 16.45 16.03 -22.74
C PHE A 15 15.07 16.38 -22.18
N ALA A 16 14.06 16.31 -23.05
CA ALA A 16 12.68 16.23 -22.61
C ALA A 16 12.53 14.89 -21.88
N LEU A 17 12.67 14.92 -20.55
CA LEU A 17 12.12 13.88 -19.68
C LEU A 17 10.63 13.87 -19.94
N SER A 18 10.19 13.00 -20.85
CA SER A 18 8.78 12.69 -20.98
C SER A 18 8.36 12.10 -19.64
N ALA A 19 7.69 12.90 -18.82
CA ALA A 19 6.97 12.44 -17.65
C ALA A 19 5.89 11.49 -18.17
N ARG A 20 6.24 10.21 -18.28
CA ARG A 20 5.27 9.14 -18.55
C ARG A 20 4.26 9.25 -17.42
N SER A 21 3.01 9.59 -17.73
CA SER A 21 1.92 9.55 -16.76
C SER A 21 2.00 8.21 -16.03
N ALA A 22 2.17 8.23 -14.71
CA ALA A 22 2.33 7.01 -13.94
C ALA A 22 1.10 6.12 -14.19
N THR A 23 1.33 4.87 -14.57
CA THR A 23 0.24 3.95 -14.89
C THR A 23 -0.57 3.67 -13.62
N PHE A 24 -1.89 3.71 -13.71
CA PHE A 24 -2.79 3.43 -12.58
C PHE A 24 -2.50 2.05 -11.97
N ALA A 25 -2.42 1.97 -10.64
CA ALA A 25 -2.18 0.72 -9.93
C ALA A 25 -3.48 -0.06 -9.73
N ASN A 26 -3.64 -1.10 -10.55
CA ASN A 26 -4.57 -2.19 -10.31
C ASN A 26 -3.86 -3.17 -9.38
N GLY A 27 -4.19 -3.13 -8.10
CA GLY A 27 -3.40 -3.73 -7.04
C GLY A 27 -4.06 -4.89 -6.32
N ALA A 28 -3.25 -5.76 -5.74
CA ALA A 28 -3.67 -6.74 -4.75
C ALA A 28 -2.65 -6.83 -3.60
N ASP A 29 -3.10 -6.95 -2.36
CA ASP A 29 -2.28 -7.48 -1.27
C ASP A 29 -2.38 -9.01 -1.28
N VAL A 30 -1.25 -9.70 -1.27
CA VAL A 30 -1.23 -11.18 -1.30
C VAL A 30 -0.34 -11.75 -0.21
N SER A 31 -0.17 -11.05 0.89
CA SER A 31 0.86 -11.37 1.85
C SER A 31 0.62 -12.71 2.56
N TRP A 32 -0.62 -13.22 2.63
CA TRP A 32 -0.89 -14.57 3.14
C TRP A 32 -0.48 -15.70 2.20
N VAL A 33 -0.13 -15.44 0.94
CA VAL A 33 0.08 -16.48 -0.07
C VAL A 33 1.04 -17.58 0.37
N SER A 34 2.17 -17.22 0.98
CA SER A 34 3.19 -18.18 1.42
C SER A 34 2.70 -19.02 2.59
N GLN A 35 1.95 -18.43 3.53
CA GLN A 35 1.33 -19.15 4.63
C GLN A 35 0.26 -20.14 4.14
N GLN A 36 -0.57 -19.74 3.17
CA GLN A 36 -1.59 -20.60 2.58
C GLN A 36 -0.96 -21.76 1.80
N GLU A 37 0.07 -21.49 0.99
CA GLU A 37 0.82 -22.54 0.29
C GLU A 37 1.45 -23.53 1.29
N SER A 38 2.00 -23.02 2.40
CA SER A 38 2.55 -23.86 3.47
C SER A 38 1.51 -24.67 4.22
N SER A 39 0.22 -24.26 4.22
CA SER A 39 -0.87 -25.07 4.77
C SER A 39 -1.40 -26.12 3.78
N GLY A 40 -0.75 -26.29 2.64
CA GLY A 40 -1.14 -27.24 1.59
C GLY A 40 -2.14 -26.68 0.59
N TYR A 41 -2.52 -25.41 0.68
CA TYR A 41 -3.41 -24.79 -0.29
C TYR A 41 -2.70 -24.61 -1.65
N SER A 42 -3.45 -24.68 -2.74
CA SER A 42 -2.95 -24.49 -4.10
C SER A 42 -3.95 -23.70 -4.91
N PHE A 43 -3.44 -22.85 -5.80
CA PHE A 43 -4.24 -22.01 -6.67
C PHE A 43 -4.33 -22.60 -8.07
N TYR A 44 -5.44 -22.37 -8.77
CA TYR A 44 -5.72 -22.96 -10.06
C TYR A 44 -6.23 -21.91 -11.06
N ASN A 45 -5.85 -22.05 -12.32
CA ASN A 45 -6.44 -21.24 -13.39
C ASN A 45 -7.86 -21.73 -13.74
N SER A 46 -8.53 -21.05 -14.68
CA SER A 46 -9.90 -21.38 -15.11
C SER A 46 -10.03 -22.81 -15.65
N SER A 47 -8.96 -23.36 -16.25
CA SER A 47 -8.85 -24.73 -16.77
C SER A 47 -8.49 -25.78 -15.71
N GLY A 48 -8.35 -25.41 -14.43
CA GLY A 48 -8.02 -26.34 -13.34
C GLY A 48 -6.55 -26.72 -13.23
N VAL A 49 -5.64 -25.98 -13.87
CA VAL A 49 -4.19 -26.22 -13.78
C VAL A 49 -3.61 -25.44 -12.61
N LYS A 50 -2.86 -26.12 -11.74
CA LYS A 50 -2.14 -25.49 -10.63
C LYS A 50 -1.24 -24.39 -11.17
N THR A 51 -1.43 -23.16 -10.70
CA THR A 51 -0.77 -21.97 -11.24
C THR A 51 -0.37 -21.05 -10.09
N ASP A 52 0.78 -20.39 -10.24
CA ASP A 52 1.25 -19.39 -9.29
C ASP A 52 0.23 -18.22 -9.19
N PRO A 53 -0.24 -17.84 -7.99
CA PRO A 53 -1.24 -16.79 -7.82
C PRO A 53 -0.79 -15.41 -8.33
N PHE A 54 0.50 -15.10 -8.37
CA PHE A 54 1.00 -13.86 -8.97
C PHE A 54 0.78 -13.85 -10.48
N VAL A 55 0.95 -15.00 -11.14
CA VAL A 55 0.62 -15.20 -12.57
C VAL A 55 -0.89 -15.06 -12.79
N LEU A 56 -1.71 -15.67 -11.92
CA LEU A 56 -3.16 -15.56 -12.01
C LEU A 56 -3.63 -14.11 -11.89
N LEU A 57 -3.11 -13.37 -10.93
CA LEU A 57 -3.42 -11.95 -10.73
C LEU A 57 -2.93 -11.10 -11.91
N LYS A 58 -1.73 -11.38 -12.45
CA LYS A 58 -1.24 -10.72 -13.66
C LYS A 58 -2.19 -10.90 -14.85
N ASN A 59 -2.76 -12.09 -15.01
CA ASN A 59 -3.75 -12.39 -16.05
C ASN A 59 -5.08 -11.66 -15.84
N LEU A 60 -5.39 -11.25 -14.60
CA LEU A 60 -6.50 -10.36 -14.22
C LEU A 60 -6.11 -8.88 -14.24
N GLN A 61 -5.07 -8.51 -15.01
CA GLN A 61 -4.57 -7.14 -15.16
C GLN A 61 -4.09 -6.46 -13.86
N ILE A 62 -3.90 -7.23 -12.77
CA ILE A 62 -3.23 -6.74 -11.56
C ILE A 62 -1.76 -6.47 -11.89
N ASN A 63 -1.39 -5.20 -11.79
CA ASN A 63 -0.09 -4.68 -12.18
C ASN A 63 0.73 -4.17 -10.98
N ALA A 64 0.18 -4.26 -9.77
CA ALA A 64 0.86 -3.91 -8.53
C ALA A 64 0.53 -4.90 -7.42
N ILE A 65 1.50 -5.16 -6.54
CA ILE A 65 1.36 -6.03 -5.38
C ILE A 65 1.75 -5.27 -4.12
N ARG A 66 0.90 -5.36 -3.10
CA ARG A 66 1.15 -4.88 -1.74
C ARG A 66 1.62 -6.04 -0.87
N LEU A 67 2.66 -5.81 -0.06
CA LEU A 67 3.21 -6.79 0.87
C LEU A 67 3.41 -6.16 2.25
N ARG A 68 2.75 -6.70 3.27
CA ARG A 68 3.00 -6.29 4.66
C ARG A 68 4.30 -6.87 5.21
N VAL A 69 4.91 -6.12 6.12
CA VAL A 69 6.14 -6.44 6.83
C VAL A 69 5.92 -6.34 8.33
N TRP A 70 6.22 -7.42 9.04
CA TRP A 70 6.26 -7.51 10.51
C TRP A 70 7.73 -7.55 10.98
N VAL A 71 7.98 -7.17 12.23
CA VAL A 71 9.34 -7.01 12.76
C VAL A 71 9.94 -8.35 13.18
N ASN A 72 9.35 -9.03 14.16
CA ASN A 72 9.79 -10.34 14.63
C ASN A 72 8.60 -11.32 14.76
N PRO A 73 7.97 -11.70 13.63
CA PRO A 73 6.81 -12.59 13.66
C PRO A 73 7.20 -14.02 14.06
N SER A 74 6.46 -14.63 14.98
CA SER A 74 6.79 -15.97 15.51
C SER A 74 6.72 -17.10 14.48
N GLY A 75 5.88 -16.94 13.44
CA GLY A 75 5.70 -17.93 12.36
C GLY A 75 6.57 -17.70 11.14
N GLY A 76 7.45 -16.69 11.12
CA GLY A 76 8.27 -16.31 9.96
C GLY A 76 7.50 -15.61 8.82
N TRP A 77 6.17 -15.74 8.77
CA TRP A 77 5.35 -15.04 7.78
C TRP A 77 5.41 -13.52 7.98
N ASN A 78 5.55 -12.81 6.87
CA ASN A 78 5.69 -11.36 6.79
C ASN A 78 7.01 -10.79 7.36
N ASP A 79 8.00 -11.63 7.68
CA ASP A 79 9.36 -11.13 7.96
C ASP A 79 10.07 -10.70 6.65
N GLY A 80 11.29 -10.17 6.78
CA GLY A 80 12.05 -9.72 5.61
C GLY A 80 12.34 -10.83 4.57
N ALA A 81 12.50 -12.08 4.99
CA ALA A 81 12.78 -13.19 4.09
C ALA A 81 11.52 -13.61 3.31
N ASP A 82 10.38 -13.71 3.99
CA ASP A 82 9.09 -14.00 3.37
C ASP A 82 8.64 -12.87 2.44
N VAL A 83 8.84 -11.62 2.84
CA VAL A 83 8.58 -10.44 1.99
C VAL A 83 9.45 -10.48 0.73
N LEU A 84 10.74 -10.81 0.84
CA LEU A 84 11.60 -10.96 -0.33
C LEU A 84 11.13 -12.09 -1.25
N TYR A 85 10.74 -13.24 -0.69
CA TYR A 85 10.21 -14.37 -1.46
C TYR A 85 8.99 -13.96 -2.29
N LYS A 86 8.01 -13.29 -1.68
CA LYS A 86 6.81 -12.77 -2.36
C LYS A 86 7.15 -11.67 -3.37
N ALA A 87 8.04 -10.75 -3.02
CA ALA A 87 8.47 -9.66 -3.90
C ALA A 87 9.16 -10.17 -5.18
N LYS A 88 9.99 -11.22 -5.09
CA LYS A 88 10.62 -11.85 -6.27
C LYS A 88 9.57 -12.43 -7.22
N ARG A 89 8.50 -13.04 -6.70
CA ARG A 89 7.40 -13.59 -7.51
C ARG A 89 6.62 -12.49 -8.23
N ALA A 90 6.29 -11.40 -7.52
CA ALA A 90 5.65 -10.22 -8.13
C ALA A 90 6.52 -9.58 -9.22
N ALA A 91 7.81 -9.36 -8.93
CA ALA A 91 8.76 -8.77 -9.87
C ALA A 91 8.92 -9.62 -11.14
N ALA A 92 8.90 -10.96 -11.03
CA ALA A 92 8.95 -11.87 -12.18
C ALA A 92 7.75 -11.71 -13.13
N GLN A 93 6.61 -11.20 -12.65
CA GLN A 93 5.43 -10.89 -13.47
C GLN A 93 5.39 -9.42 -13.96
N GLY A 94 6.44 -8.65 -13.66
CA GLY A 94 6.48 -7.21 -13.92
C GLY A 94 5.46 -6.42 -13.10
N GLN A 95 5.03 -6.95 -11.95
CA GLN A 95 4.14 -6.24 -11.03
C GLN A 95 4.96 -5.27 -10.17
N ARG A 96 4.42 -4.06 -9.98
CA ARG A 96 5.02 -2.99 -9.17
C ARG A 96 4.80 -3.27 -7.69
N ILE A 97 5.71 -2.83 -6.83
CA ILE A 97 5.72 -3.28 -5.43
C ILE A 97 5.44 -2.12 -4.47
N LEU A 98 4.44 -2.31 -3.63
CA LEU A 98 4.16 -1.53 -2.43
C LEU A 98 4.60 -2.35 -1.21
N ILE A 99 5.44 -1.78 -0.35
CA ILE A 99 5.82 -2.40 0.93
C ILE A 99 5.08 -1.70 2.06
N ASP A 100 4.43 -2.47 2.92
CA ASP A 100 3.66 -1.94 4.04
C ASP A 100 4.26 -2.32 5.39
N PHE A 101 4.85 -1.35 6.08
CA PHE A 101 5.42 -1.58 7.40
C PHE A 101 4.37 -1.44 8.49
N HIS A 102 4.10 -2.53 9.19
CA HIS A 102 3.20 -2.50 10.35
C HIS A 102 3.87 -1.95 11.61
N TYR A 103 5.20 -2.01 11.69
CA TYR A 103 5.97 -1.72 12.91
C TYR A 103 5.43 -2.46 14.15
N SER A 104 5.10 -3.74 13.96
CA SER A 104 4.57 -4.67 14.96
C SER A 104 5.08 -6.09 14.65
N ASP A 105 5.04 -7.00 15.63
CA ASP A 105 5.31 -8.43 15.40
C ASP A 105 4.09 -9.17 14.80
N SER A 106 2.94 -8.50 14.76
CA SER A 106 1.66 -9.02 14.29
C SER A 106 0.86 -7.93 13.56
N TRP A 107 -0.44 -8.18 13.35
CA TRP A 107 -1.39 -7.18 12.84
C TRP A 107 -1.25 -5.83 13.56
N ALA A 108 -1.35 -4.78 12.75
CA ALA A 108 -1.45 -3.40 13.18
C ALA A 108 -2.67 -2.81 12.47
N ASP A 109 -3.60 -2.26 13.23
CA ASP A 109 -4.88 -1.73 12.78
C ASP A 109 -5.33 -0.58 13.72
N PRO A 110 -6.48 0.09 13.51
CA PRO A 110 -6.89 1.21 14.35
C PRO A 110 -7.08 0.86 15.83
N GLY A 111 -7.35 -0.41 16.15
CA GLY A 111 -7.55 -0.93 17.50
C GLY A 111 -6.28 -1.52 18.13
N GLN A 112 -5.26 -1.85 17.34
CA GLN A 112 -4.02 -2.46 17.82
C GLN A 112 -2.80 -1.91 17.08
N GLN A 113 -1.89 -1.23 17.80
CA GLN A 113 -0.60 -0.75 17.28
C GLN A 113 0.53 -1.11 18.24
N THR A 114 0.57 -2.38 18.62
CA THR A 114 1.48 -2.92 19.63
C THR A 114 2.93 -2.84 19.17
N LYS A 115 3.83 -2.35 20.04
CA LYS A 115 5.26 -2.39 19.77
C LYS A 115 5.74 -3.84 19.60
N PRO A 116 6.71 -4.09 18.70
CA PRO A 116 7.45 -5.33 18.68
C PRO A 116 8.01 -5.65 20.07
N THR A 117 8.10 -6.93 20.40
CA THR A 117 8.59 -7.42 21.70
C THR A 117 9.99 -6.88 21.98
N ALA A 118 10.85 -6.85 20.95
CA ALA A 118 12.21 -6.32 21.04
C ALA A 118 12.27 -4.82 21.38
N TRP A 119 11.19 -4.07 21.14
CA TRP A 119 11.12 -2.61 21.36
C TRP A 119 10.23 -2.23 22.55
N ALA A 120 9.73 -3.21 23.32
CA ALA A 120 8.72 -2.99 24.34
C ALA A 120 9.15 -1.94 25.40
N SER A 121 10.43 -1.95 25.79
CA SER A 121 11.02 -1.04 26.77
C SER A 121 11.72 0.18 26.16
N HIS A 122 11.66 0.35 24.83
CA HIS A 122 12.37 1.44 24.15
C HIS A 122 11.66 2.79 24.38
N THR A 123 12.46 3.81 24.66
CA THR A 123 12.03 5.21 24.70
C THR A 123 11.65 5.72 23.31
N LEU A 124 10.94 6.86 23.22
CA LEU A 124 10.61 7.47 21.93
C LEU A 124 11.84 7.71 21.04
N THR A 125 12.97 8.14 21.60
CA THR A 125 14.22 8.33 20.85
C THR A 125 14.78 7.03 20.29
N GLN A 126 14.70 5.94 21.07
CA GLN A 126 15.07 4.61 20.59
C GLN A 126 14.10 4.15 19.50
N LEU A 127 12.78 4.29 19.70
CA LEU A 127 11.77 3.94 18.71
C LEU A 127 11.93 4.69 17.38
N ASN A 128 12.30 5.97 17.41
CA ASN A 128 12.67 6.72 16.20
C ASN A 128 13.83 6.05 15.44
N THR A 129 14.84 5.60 16.19
CA THR A 129 15.99 4.89 15.63
C THR A 129 15.60 3.50 15.12
N ASP A 130 14.73 2.79 15.83
CA ASP A 130 14.24 1.47 15.45
C ASP A 130 13.43 1.51 14.16
N VAL A 131 12.52 2.49 14.03
CA VAL A 131 11.74 2.72 12.81
C VAL A 131 12.68 2.98 11.63
N TYR A 132 13.68 3.86 11.79
CA TYR A 132 14.65 4.11 10.73
C TYR A 132 15.39 2.83 10.34
N ASN A 133 15.96 2.13 11.33
CA ASN A 133 16.81 0.97 11.10
C ASN A 133 16.05 -0.22 10.48
N HIS A 134 14.84 -0.49 10.97
CA HIS A 134 14.00 -1.56 10.44
C HIS A 134 13.60 -1.27 8.98
N THR A 135 13.10 -0.06 8.71
CA THR A 135 12.69 0.34 7.35
C THR A 135 13.86 0.35 6.39
N TYR A 136 15.01 0.93 6.79
CA TYR A 136 16.22 0.92 5.97
C TYR A 136 16.71 -0.51 5.73
N GLY A 137 16.76 -1.34 6.78
CA GLY A 137 17.26 -2.72 6.71
C GLY A 137 16.46 -3.58 5.75
N ILE A 138 15.14 -3.58 5.87
CA ILE A 138 14.25 -4.34 4.99
C ILE A 138 14.33 -3.81 3.56
N LEU A 139 14.22 -2.50 3.34
CA LEU A 139 14.26 -1.94 1.99
C LEU A 139 15.63 -2.16 1.32
N ASN A 140 16.73 -2.01 2.05
CA ASN A 140 18.07 -2.25 1.52
C ASN A 140 18.27 -3.74 1.21
N TYR A 141 17.73 -4.63 2.05
CA TYR A 141 17.73 -6.07 1.77
C TYR A 141 16.97 -6.40 0.48
N LEU A 142 15.79 -5.81 0.25
CA LEU A 142 15.05 -5.94 -1.00
C LEU A 142 15.86 -5.39 -2.19
N LYS A 143 16.42 -4.18 -2.06
CA LYS A 143 17.19 -3.50 -3.13
C LYS A 143 18.41 -4.30 -3.56
N THR A 144 19.19 -4.78 -2.59
CA THR A 144 20.39 -5.59 -2.85
C THR A 144 20.07 -6.95 -3.45
N ASN A 145 18.84 -7.43 -3.31
CA ASN A 145 18.30 -8.61 -3.97
C ASN A 145 17.57 -8.30 -5.30
N GLY A 146 17.75 -7.12 -5.87
CA GLY A 146 17.24 -6.76 -7.20
C GLY A 146 15.77 -6.36 -7.25
N ILE A 147 15.14 -6.09 -6.10
CA ILE A 147 13.76 -5.64 -6.05
C ILE A 147 13.69 -4.11 -6.18
N THR A 148 12.80 -3.62 -7.04
CA THR A 148 12.43 -2.20 -7.11
C THR A 148 11.13 -2.00 -6.35
N VAL A 149 11.12 -1.06 -5.41
CA VAL A 149 9.94 -0.67 -4.64
C VAL A 149 9.46 0.69 -5.14
N GLU A 150 8.15 0.80 -5.43
CA GLU A 150 7.52 2.02 -5.96
C GLU A 150 6.83 2.82 -4.86
N TRP A 151 6.26 2.12 -3.86
CA TRP A 151 5.59 2.74 -2.73
C TRP A 151 5.97 2.08 -1.42
N VAL A 152 5.97 2.88 -0.35
CA VAL A 152 6.16 2.37 1.02
C VAL A 152 5.15 3.02 1.96
N GLN A 153 4.40 2.22 2.71
CA GLN A 153 3.61 2.72 3.84
C GLN A 153 4.49 2.78 5.10
N VAL A 154 4.45 3.92 5.79
CA VAL A 154 5.08 4.10 7.10
C VAL A 154 3.97 3.96 8.14
N GLY A 155 3.70 2.70 8.51
CA GLY A 155 2.57 2.31 9.37
C GLY A 155 1.37 1.83 8.56
N ASN A 156 0.60 0.90 9.13
CA ASN A 156 -0.67 0.42 8.60
C ASN A 156 -1.83 0.96 9.44
N GLU A 157 -2.83 1.56 8.78
CA GLU A 157 -4.06 2.11 9.39
C GLU A 157 -3.81 2.90 10.69
N ILE A 158 -2.92 3.89 10.62
CA ILE A 158 -2.41 4.64 11.79
C ILE A 158 -3.39 5.70 12.30
N ASN A 159 -4.70 5.49 12.20
CA ASN A 159 -5.76 6.41 12.64
C ASN A 159 -5.54 6.92 14.06
N SER A 160 -5.04 6.04 14.93
CA SER A 160 -4.75 6.29 16.34
C SER A 160 -3.24 6.36 16.63
N GLY A 161 -2.41 6.52 15.59
CA GLY A 161 -0.95 6.53 15.65
C GLY A 161 -0.33 5.15 15.42
N MET A 162 0.92 4.97 15.82
CA MET A 162 1.65 3.70 15.75
C MET A 162 2.56 3.51 16.96
N LEU A 163 3.07 2.30 17.21
CA LEU A 163 4.02 2.01 18.31
C LEU A 163 3.54 2.55 19.67
N TRP A 164 2.40 2.04 20.15
CA TRP A 164 1.77 2.56 21.36
C TRP A 164 2.55 2.21 22.65
N PRO A 165 2.52 3.09 23.67
CA PRO A 165 1.78 4.36 23.70
C PRO A 165 2.51 5.57 23.08
N GLU A 166 3.79 5.49 22.77
CA GLU A 166 4.64 6.65 22.48
C GLU A 166 4.24 7.39 21.20
N GLY A 167 3.82 6.66 20.17
CA GLY A 167 3.38 7.22 18.89
C GLY A 167 1.87 7.37 18.74
N LYS A 168 1.10 7.46 19.84
CA LYS A 168 -0.34 7.75 19.78
C LYS A 168 -0.61 9.17 19.27
N THR A 169 -1.77 9.36 18.63
CA THR A 169 -2.26 10.68 18.16
C THR A 169 -2.59 11.67 19.28
N THR A 170 -2.54 11.27 20.55
CA THR A 170 -2.50 12.21 21.69
C THR A 170 -1.25 13.10 21.68
N SER A 171 -0.20 12.72 20.93
CA SER A 171 0.95 13.58 20.61
C SER A 171 1.33 13.43 19.13
N PHE A 172 0.81 14.32 18.28
CA PHE A 172 1.21 14.36 16.87
C PHE A 172 2.70 14.66 16.67
N SER A 173 3.35 15.37 17.61
CA SER A 173 4.80 15.62 17.55
C SER A 173 5.61 14.33 17.68
N ASN A 174 5.24 13.44 18.63
CA ASN A 174 5.90 12.14 18.76
C ASN A 174 5.67 11.28 17.51
N LEU A 175 4.42 11.22 17.04
CA LEU A 175 4.06 10.47 15.84
C LEU A 175 4.81 10.98 14.59
N ALA A 176 4.91 12.31 14.42
CA ALA A 176 5.65 12.92 13.31
C ALA A 176 7.14 12.57 13.34
N GLY A 177 7.75 12.46 14.52
CA GLY A 177 9.12 11.97 14.69
C GLY A 177 9.30 10.57 14.13
N LEU A 178 8.40 9.65 14.48
CA LEU A 178 8.46 8.26 14.01
C LEU A 178 8.21 8.20 12.49
N ILE A 179 7.20 8.91 11.99
CA ILE A 179 6.89 9.02 10.56
C ILE A 179 8.11 9.53 9.78
N ASN A 180 8.76 10.59 10.27
CA ASN A 180 9.90 11.21 9.58
C ASN A 180 11.12 10.30 9.53
N ASN A 181 11.33 9.45 10.54
CA ASN A 181 12.38 8.45 10.52
C ASN A 181 12.09 7.36 9.49
N GLY A 182 10.84 6.88 9.41
CA GLY A 182 10.41 5.96 8.36
C GLY A 182 10.56 6.57 6.96
N TYR A 183 10.08 7.80 6.76
CA TYR A 183 10.22 8.55 5.51
C TYR A 183 11.70 8.68 5.09
N SER A 184 12.57 9.06 6.03
CA SER A 184 14.00 9.26 5.74
C SER A 184 14.69 7.94 5.36
N ALA A 185 14.35 6.84 6.03
CA ALA A 185 14.84 5.51 5.69
C ALA A 185 14.40 5.08 4.28
N VAL A 186 13.14 5.32 3.92
CA VAL A 186 12.64 5.06 2.55
C VAL A 186 13.46 5.84 1.53
N LYS A 187 13.61 7.16 1.72
CA LYS A 187 14.33 8.01 0.77
C LYS A 187 15.83 7.69 0.68
N ALA A 188 16.44 7.19 1.75
CA ALA A 188 17.82 6.75 1.74
C ALA A 188 18.05 5.53 0.83
N VAL A 189 17.08 4.61 0.74
CA VAL A 189 17.20 3.39 -0.07
C VAL A 189 16.59 3.57 -1.46
N TYR A 190 15.36 4.07 -1.53
CA TYR A 190 14.61 4.29 -2.77
C TYR A 190 14.16 5.77 -2.83
N PRO A 191 15.03 6.69 -3.31
CA PRO A 191 14.73 8.12 -3.32
C PRO A 191 13.47 8.49 -4.13
N ASN A 192 13.13 7.67 -5.13
CA ASN A 192 11.96 7.85 -5.98
C ASN A 192 10.70 7.12 -5.48
N ALA A 193 10.80 6.26 -4.46
CA ALA A 193 9.62 5.59 -3.92
C ALA A 193 8.75 6.61 -3.18
N SER A 194 7.44 6.55 -3.41
CA SER A 194 6.49 7.41 -2.72
C SER A 194 6.17 6.87 -1.34
N VAL A 195 6.27 7.73 -0.32
CA VAL A 195 5.92 7.40 1.06
C VAL A 195 4.44 7.68 1.30
N ILE A 196 3.70 6.65 1.71
CA ILE A 196 2.27 6.67 1.98
C ILE A 196 2.05 6.74 3.49
N LEU A 197 1.17 7.65 3.94
CA LEU A 197 0.51 7.53 5.23
C LEU A 197 -0.90 6.99 5.01
N HIS A 198 -1.22 5.89 5.67
CA HIS A 198 -2.42 5.09 5.41
C HIS A 198 -3.34 5.06 6.62
N LEU A 199 -4.61 5.39 6.40
CA LEU A 199 -5.68 5.35 7.40
C LEU A 199 -6.83 4.42 6.97
N ALA A 200 -7.46 3.79 7.95
CA ALA A 200 -8.73 3.10 7.81
C ALA A 200 -9.89 4.06 7.54
N ASN A 201 -11.04 3.51 7.14
CA ASN A 201 -12.32 4.23 7.01
C ASN A 201 -12.27 5.42 6.07
N GLY A 202 -11.84 5.21 4.82
CA GLY A 202 -11.72 6.25 3.79
C GLY A 202 -13.00 7.04 3.49
N TYR A 203 -14.17 6.56 3.93
CA TYR A 203 -15.42 7.30 3.86
C TYR A 203 -15.56 8.41 4.92
N ASP A 204 -14.74 8.40 5.98
CA ASP A 204 -14.79 9.36 7.08
C ASP A 204 -13.82 10.55 6.84
N ASN A 205 -14.32 11.55 6.12
CA ASN A 205 -13.53 12.74 5.80
C ASN A 205 -13.11 13.54 7.05
N ALA A 206 -13.89 13.52 8.13
CA ALA A 206 -13.58 14.29 9.33
C ALA A 206 -12.33 13.74 10.02
N VAL A 207 -12.23 12.41 10.15
CA VAL A 207 -11.04 11.74 10.69
C VAL A 207 -9.81 12.02 9.84
N PHE A 208 -9.94 11.93 8.51
CA PHE A 208 -8.83 12.21 7.60
C PHE A 208 -8.32 13.66 7.72
N ARG A 209 -9.22 14.65 7.71
CA ARG A 209 -8.83 16.06 7.91
C ARG A 209 -8.13 16.27 9.25
N TRP A 210 -8.71 15.77 10.33
CA TRP A 210 -8.14 15.91 11.66
C TRP A 210 -6.73 15.31 11.74
N PHE A 211 -6.56 14.08 11.26
CA PHE A 211 -5.27 13.40 11.29
C PHE A 211 -4.23 14.12 10.43
N PHE A 212 -4.57 14.43 9.17
CA PHE A 212 -3.62 15.01 8.23
C PHE A 212 -3.25 16.47 8.55
N GLU A 213 -4.17 17.28 9.11
CA GLU A 213 -3.76 18.57 9.69
C GLU A 213 -2.84 18.38 10.89
N GLY A 214 -3.14 17.45 11.80
CA GLY A 214 -2.32 17.19 12.99
C GLY A 214 -0.89 16.80 12.66
N VAL A 215 -0.68 15.84 11.75
CA VAL A 215 0.68 15.43 11.33
C VAL A 215 1.38 16.52 10.50
N LYS A 216 0.64 17.32 9.73
CA LYS A 216 1.18 18.46 8.97
C LYS A 216 1.73 19.54 9.90
N GLU A 217 0.93 19.95 10.89
CA GLU A 217 1.31 20.95 11.90
C GLU A 217 2.51 20.47 12.73
N ALA A 218 2.58 19.16 12.99
CA ALA A 218 3.71 18.53 13.65
C ALA A 218 4.95 18.31 12.75
N GLY A 219 4.89 18.66 11.46
CA GLY A 219 6.02 18.59 10.53
C GLY A 219 6.34 17.19 10.00
N ALA A 220 5.37 16.28 9.97
CA ALA A 220 5.52 14.98 9.31
C ALA A 220 5.68 15.14 7.79
N LYS A 221 6.40 14.21 7.17
CA LYS A 221 6.64 14.16 5.72
C LYS A 221 5.95 12.95 5.11
N TRP A 222 5.25 13.17 4.00
CA TRP A 222 4.64 12.12 3.18
C TRP A 222 4.41 12.60 1.75
N ASP A 223 4.23 11.64 0.85
CA ASP A 223 4.05 11.88 -0.58
C ASP A 223 2.61 11.54 -1.03
N VAL A 224 1.98 10.53 -0.41
CA VAL A 224 0.66 10.00 -0.80
C VAL A 224 -0.23 9.79 0.42
N ILE A 225 -1.54 9.98 0.26
CA ILE A 225 -2.56 9.67 1.26
C ILE A 225 -3.21 8.32 0.91
N GLY A 226 -3.02 7.33 1.77
CA GLY A 226 -3.58 5.97 1.65
C GLY A 226 -4.89 5.82 2.40
N MET A 227 -5.83 5.03 1.85
CA MET A 227 -7.17 4.82 2.41
C MET A 227 -7.57 3.34 2.37
N SER A 228 -8.12 2.82 3.46
CA SER A 228 -8.89 1.57 3.43
C SER A 228 -10.36 1.83 3.15
N HIS A 229 -11.00 0.93 2.42
CA HIS A 229 -12.39 1.03 2.03
C HIS A 229 -13.11 -0.33 2.07
N TYR A 230 -13.84 -0.59 3.14
CA TYR A 230 -14.60 -1.84 3.31
C TYR A 230 -16.10 -1.53 3.50
N PRO A 231 -16.82 -1.20 2.42
CA PRO A 231 -18.22 -0.82 2.53
C PRO A 231 -19.14 -2.01 2.79
N PRO A 232 -20.26 -1.83 3.51
CA PRO A 232 -21.29 -2.85 3.60
C PRO A 232 -21.93 -3.10 2.21
N ALA A 233 -22.20 -4.36 1.88
CA ALA A 233 -22.77 -4.74 0.58
C ALA A 233 -24.14 -4.09 0.29
N THR A 234 -24.90 -3.74 1.32
CA THR A 234 -26.22 -3.10 1.21
C THR A 234 -26.17 -1.59 0.95
N ASP A 235 -25.03 -0.92 1.19
CA ASP A 235 -24.90 0.54 1.08
C ASP A 235 -23.57 0.97 0.41
N TRP A 236 -22.99 0.11 -0.42
CA TRP A 236 -21.66 0.37 -0.99
C TRP A 236 -21.61 1.62 -1.86
N ALA A 237 -22.69 1.96 -2.57
CA ALA A 237 -22.72 3.11 -3.47
C ALA A 237 -22.59 4.44 -2.69
N ASN A 238 -23.24 4.55 -1.54
CA ASN A 238 -23.11 5.69 -0.65
C ASN A 238 -21.69 5.80 -0.09
N TYR A 239 -21.12 4.68 0.38
CA TYR A 239 -19.75 4.65 0.87
C TYR A 239 -18.73 5.02 -0.23
N ASN A 240 -18.90 4.54 -1.45
CA ASN A 240 -18.09 4.95 -2.61
C ASN A 240 -18.21 6.46 -2.89
N SER A 241 -19.42 7.03 -2.73
CA SER A 241 -19.62 8.48 -2.83
C SER A 241 -18.84 9.25 -1.76
N LYS A 242 -18.88 8.77 -0.50
CA LYS A 242 -18.17 9.37 0.63
C LYS A 242 -16.65 9.31 0.47
N ILE A 243 -16.08 8.15 0.13
CA ILE A 243 -14.63 8.05 -0.12
C ILE A 243 -14.21 8.87 -1.34
N SER A 244 -15.01 8.96 -2.40
CA SER A 244 -14.72 9.84 -3.53
C SER A 244 -14.68 11.31 -3.11
N THR A 245 -15.62 11.75 -2.29
CA THR A 245 -15.62 13.10 -1.72
C THR A 245 -14.38 13.33 -0.87
N ASN A 246 -14.02 12.35 -0.04
CA ASN A 246 -12.81 12.42 0.79
C ASN A 246 -11.54 12.51 -0.06
N MET A 247 -11.40 11.69 -1.11
CA MET A 247 -10.27 11.74 -2.04
C MET A 247 -10.09 13.13 -2.68
N TRP A 248 -11.15 13.73 -3.20
CA TRP A 248 -11.09 15.09 -3.77
C TRP A 248 -10.68 16.14 -2.73
N ASP A 249 -11.20 16.03 -1.50
CA ASP A 249 -10.83 16.92 -0.41
C ASP A 249 -9.35 16.76 -0.03
N MET A 250 -8.85 15.54 0.14
CA MET A 250 -7.44 15.27 0.47
C MET A 250 -6.49 15.82 -0.59
N VAL A 251 -6.82 15.63 -1.88
CA VAL A 251 -6.03 16.17 -3.00
C VAL A 251 -6.03 17.70 -2.97
N SER A 252 -7.19 18.33 -2.85
CA SER A 252 -7.30 19.80 -2.89
C SER A 252 -6.69 20.49 -1.66
N ARG A 253 -6.75 19.85 -0.49
CA ARG A 253 -6.30 20.42 0.80
C ARG A 253 -4.81 20.29 1.02
N TYR A 254 -4.24 19.15 0.66
CA TYR A 254 -2.83 18.84 0.95
C TYR A 254 -1.94 18.86 -0.30
N SER A 255 -2.52 18.96 -1.49
CA SER A 255 -1.80 18.86 -2.77
C SER A 255 -0.99 17.55 -2.86
N LYS A 256 -1.60 16.47 -2.37
CA LYS A 256 -1.02 15.12 -2.38
C LYS A 256 -1.93 14.19 -3.18
N PRO A 257 -1.35 13.31 -4.02
CA PRO A 257 -2.11 12.22 -4.60
C PRO A 257 -2.64 11.26 -3.53
N VAL A 258 -3.65 10.48 -3.90
CA VAL A 258 -4.33 9.51 -3.06
C VAL A 258 -4.26 8.10 -3.66
N MET A 259 -4.39 7.10 -2.80
CA MET A 259 -4.45 5.69 -3.19
C MET A 259 -5.41 4.95 -2.25
N VAL A 260 -6.26 4.08 -2.80
CA VAL A 260 -7.02 3.13 -1.97
C VAL A 260 -6.13 1.90 -1.79
N THR A 261 -5.46 1.81 -0.66
CA THR A 261 -4.46 0.77 -0.38
C THR A 261 -5.07 -0.51 0.15
N GLU A 262 -6.32 -0.47 0.57
CA GLU A 262 -7.11 -1.65 0.91
C GLU A 262 -8.57 -1.49 0.49
N VAL A 263 -9.12 -2.51 -0.16
CA VAL A 263 -10.56 -2.66 -0.41
C VAL A 263 -10.93 -4.13 -0.38
N GLY A 264 -12.12 -4.43 0.10
CA GLY A 264 -12.65 -5.79 0.12
C GLY A 264 -14.16 -5.79 0.35
N MET A 265 -14.79 -6.91 0.04
CA MET A 265 -16.19 -7.18 0.36
C MET A 265 -16.34 -8.69 0.57
N ASP A 266 -17.32 -9.10 1.36
CA ASP A 266 -17.59 -10.51 1.63
C ASP A 266 -17.62 -11.36 0.33
N TRP A 267 -16.93 -12.51 0.34
CA TRP A 267 -16.71 -13.36 -0.82
C TRP A 267 -18.02 -13.90 -1.41
N THR A 268 -19.09 -13.98 -0.60
CA THR A 268 -20.43 -14.37 -1.06
C THR A 268 -21.11 -13.30 -1.91
N GLN A 269 -20.57 -12.08 -1.93
CA GLN A 269 -21.12 -10.91 -2.60
C GLN A 269 -20.39 -10.59 -3.92
N ALA A 270 -19.84 -11.59 -4.62
CA ALA A 270 -18.96 -11.37 -5.78
C ALA A 270 -19.53 -10.39 -6.85
N ALA A 271 -20.82 -10.50 -7.19
CA ALA A 271 -21.47 -9.58 -8.14
C ALA A 271 -21.58 -8.15 -7.61
N THR A 272 -21.91 -7.99 -6.33
CA THR A 272 -21.96 -6.69 -5.64
C THR A 272 -20.56 -6.09 -5.51
N SER A 273 -19.56 -6.91 -5.20
CA SER A 273 -18.15 -6.51 -5.13
C SER A 273 -17.65 -6.01 -6.49
N LYS A 274 -17.99 -6.71 -7.58
CA LYS A 274 -17.70 -6.26 -8.95
C LYS A 274 -18.29 -4.88 -9.24
N ALA A 275 -19.56 -4.65 -8.90
CA ALA A 275 -20.21 -3.35 -9.10
C ALA A 275 -19.54 -2.24 -8.25
N MET A 276 -19.25 -2.54 -6.98
CA MET A 276 -18.55 -1.63 -6.07
C MET A 276 -17.17 -1.25 -6.57
N LEU A 277 -16.35 -2.22 -7.01
CA LEU A 277 -15.00 -1.98 -7.52
C LEU A 277 -15.02 -1.23 -8.85
N THR A 278 -15.96 -1.53 -9.74
CA THR A 278 -16.13 -0.80 -11.01
C THR A 278 -16.34 0.69 -10.76
N ASP A 279 -17.25 1.03 -9.85
CA ASP A 279 -17.53 2.41 -9.48
C ASP A 279 -16.34 3.07 -8.75
N LEU A 280 -15.72 2.36 -7.80
CA LEU A 280 -14.56 2.86 -7.05
C LEU A 280 -13.38 3.17 -7.99
N LEU A 281 -13.02 2.23 -8.86
CA LEU A 281 -11.95 2.41 -9.86
C LEU A 281 -12.24 3.60 -10.78
N THR A 282 -13.49 3.75 -11.22
CA THR A 282 -13.91 4.89 -12.05
C THR A 282 -13.70 6.22 -11.28
N LYS A 283 -14.12 6.28 -10.03
CA LYS A 283 -14.00 7.47 -9.17
C LYS A 283 -12.55 7.79 -8.85
N THR A 284 -11.71 6.79 -8.57
CA THR A 284 -10.28 7.01 -8.32
C THR A 284 -9.58 7.47 -9.60
N LYS A 285 -9.87 6.87 -10.77
CA LYS A 285 -9.32 7.30 -12.07
C LYS A 285 -9.74 8.72 -12.47
N ALA A 286 -10.93 9.17 -12.04
CA ALA A 286 -11.42 10.53 -12.31
C ALA A 286 -10.59 11.64 -11.64
N LEU A 287 -9.74 11.31 -10.66
CA LEU A 287 -8.77 12.23 -10.06
C LEU A 287 -7.55 12.49 -10.96
N GLY A 288 -7.48 11.84 -12.13
CA GLY A 288 -6.36 11.97 -13.07
C GLY A 288 -5.05 11.48 -12.45
N SER A 289 -3.98 12.27 -12.57
CA SER A 289 -2.67 11.94 -12.00
C SER A 289 -2.64 11.91 -10.46
N ASN A 290 -3.70 12.36 -9.80
CA ASN A 290 -3.81 12.34 -8.34
C ASN A 290 -4.43 11.05 -7.78
N GLY A 291 -5.09 10.24 -8.60
CA GLY A 291 -5.63 8.93 -8.19
C GLY A 291 -4.70 7.81 -8.61
N LEU A 292 -3.87 7.32 -7.69
CA LEU A 292 -2.75 6.45 -8.06
C LEU A 292 -3.13 4.98 -8.22
N GLY A 293 -4.14 4.49 -7.52
CA GLY A 293 -4.51 3.09 -7.57
C GLY A 293 -5.53 2.63 -6.55
N VAL A 294 -5.94 1.38 -6.71
CA VAL A 294 -6.83 0.62 -5.81
C VAL A 294 -6.23 -0.76 -5.61
N PHE A 295 -6.11 -1.21 -4.36
CA PHE A 295 -5.54 -2.51 -4.00
C PHE A 295 -6.58 -3.38 -3.28
N TYR A 296 -6.97 -4.50 -3.88
CA TYR A 296 -7.82 -5.48 -3.21
C TYR A 296 -7.02 -6.19 -2.11
N TRP A 297 -7.54 -6.26 -0.89
CA TRP A 297 -6.83 -6.89 0.22
C TRP A 297 -7.07 -8.40 0.25
N GLU A 298 -5.99 -9.17 0.12
CA GLU A 298 -5.98 -10.64 0.19
C GLU A 298 -7.06 -11.31 -0.67
N PRO A 299 -7.18 -10.98 -1.98
CA PRO A 299 -8.20 -11.57 -2.83
C PRO A 299 -8.06 -13.10 -2.92
N GLN A 300 -6.87 -13.63 -2.66
CA GLN A 300 -6.58 -15.06 -2.71
C GLN A 300 -6.91 -15.78 -1.38
N ALA A 301 -7.39 -15.07 -0.36
CA ALA A 301 -7.97 -15.67 0.83
C ALA A 301 -9.17 -16.55 0.43
N TYR A 302 -9.07 -17.85 0.72
CA TYR A 302 -10.11 -18.82 0.43
C TYR A 302 -11.16 -18.84 1.55
N PRO A 303 -12.41 -19.26 1.25
CA PRO A 303 -13.46 -19.32 2.27
C PRO A 303 -13.05 -20.14 3.50
N GLY A 304 -13.07 -19.51 4.67
CA GLY A 304 -12.69 -20.13 5.95
C GLY A 304 -11.22 -19.91 6.36
N TRP A 305 -10.38 -19.29 5.53
CA TRP A 305 -9.02 -18.93 5.91
C TRP A 305 -9.00 -17.97 7.10
N GLN A 306 -8.57 -18.45 8.26
CA GLN A 306 -8.46 -17.67 9.51
C GLN A 306 -9.74 -16.89 9.89
N GLY A 307 -10.92 -17.37 9.49
CA GLY A 307 -12.19 -16.68 9.71
C GLY A 307 -12.39 -15.41 8.87
N TYR A 308 -11.47 -15.08 7.96
CA TYR A 308 -11.60 -13.95 7.05
C TYR A 308 -12.61 -14.23 5.94
N THR A 309 -13.51 -13.29 5.67
CA THR A 309 -14.59 -13.48 4.70
C THR A 309 -14.52 -12.56 3.50
N MET A 310 -13.58 -11.63 3.40
CA MET A 310 -13.56 -10.68 2.28
C MET A 310 -12.51 -11.01 1.22
N GLY A 311 -12.16 -12.29 1.08
CA GLY A 311 -11.39 -12.76 -0.06
C GLY A 311 -12.21 -12.69 -1.35
N ALA A 312 -11.54 -12.86 -2.49
CA ALA A 312 -12.15 -12.86 -3.81
C ALA A 312 -12.00 -14.22 -4.51
N THR A 313 -11.83 -15.31 -3.75
CA THR A 313 -11.87 -16.69 -4.27
C THR A 313 -13.12 -17.42 -3.81
N ASP A 314 -13.66 -18.28 -4.68
CA ASP A 314 -14.77 -19.17 -4.34
C ASP A 314 -14.27 -20.44 -3.61
N ALA A 315 -15.21 -21.28 -3.18
CA ALA A 315 -14.90 -22.55 -2.50
C ALA A 315 -14.14 -23.57 -3.37
N SER A 316 -14.05 -23.34 -4.69
CA SER A 316 -13.22 -24.15 -5.60
C SER A 316 -11.78 -23.64 -5.74
N GLY A 317 -11.47 -22.50 -5.09
CA GLY A 317 -10.17 -21.85 -5.12
C GLY A 317 -9.91 -21.02 -6.37
N LYS A 318 -10.96 -20.69 -7.13
CA LYS A 318 -10.88 -19.81 -8.30
C LYS A 318 -11.21 -18.38 -7.89
N PHE A 319 -10.53 -17.41 -8.49
CA PHE A 319 -10.94 -16.01 -8.35
C PHE A 319 -12.34 -15.80 -8.91
N THR A 320 -13.16 -15.08 -8.16
CA THR A 320 -14.52 -14.73 -8.53
C THR A 320 -14.56 -13.53 -9.48
N VAL A 321 -15.74 -13.27 -10.03
CA VAL A 321 -16.02 -12.08 -10.86
C VAL A 321 -15.78 -10.75 -10.15
N ALA A 322 -15.55 -10.74 -8.83
CA ALA A 322 -15.24 -9.53 -8.09
C ALA A 322 -14.03 -8.79 -8.66
N LEU A 323 -13.03 -9.52 -9.19
CA LEU A 323 -11.78 -8.92 -9.69
C LEU A 323 -11.84 -8.51 -11.18
N ASP A 324 -12.90 -8.87 -11.92
CA ASP A 324 -13.08 -8.47 -13.33
C ASP A 324 -12.89 -6.97 -13.63
N PRO A 325 -13.16 -6.02 -12.71
CA PRO A 325 -13.00 -4.59 -13.02
C PRO A 325 -11.55 -4.08 -13.14
N PHE A 326 -10.56 -4.83 -12.67
CA PHE A 326 -9.15 -4.45 -12.75
C PHE A 326 -8.61 -4.61 -14.18
#